data_AF-A0A249PBY3-F1
#
_entry.id   AF-A0A249PBY3-F1
#
_cell.length_a   1.000
_cell.length_b   1.000
_cell.length_c   1.000
_cell.angle_alpha   90.00
_cell.angle_beta   90.00
_cell.angle_gamma   90.00
#
_symmetry.space_group_name_H-M   'P 1'
#
loop_
_entity.id
_entity.type
_entity.pdbx_description
1 polymer ?
#
loop_
_entity_poly.entity_id
_entity_poly.type
_entity_poly.pdbx_seq_one_letter_code
_entity_poly.pdbx_strand_id
1 'polypeptide(L)' 'MIAAQDFTFDPIGPSELELIDKIFQVELQVRTISRECDEAETLAARLIHAYQCGVRNADALGALARSTRHHRTG' A
#
# COMPACT_ATOMS: atom_id res chain seq x y z
N MET A 1 -17.82 28.71 -0.66
CA MET A 1 -16.34 28.61 -0.66
C MET A 1 -16.00 27.14 -0.61
N ILE A 2 -15.53 26.56 -1.72
CA ILE A 2 -15.08 25.17 -1.73
C ILE A 2 -13.65 25.25 -1.19
N ALA A 3 -13.38 24.68 -0.02
CA ALA A 3 -12.03 24.55 0.47
C ALA A 3 -11.24 23.83 -0.61
N ALA A 4 -10.25 24.50 -1.20
CA ALA A 4 -9.24 23.83 -2.00
C ALA A 4 -8.60 22.84 -1.03
N GLN A 5 -9.01 21.58 -1.11
CA GLN A 5 -8.28 20.52 -0.47
C GLN A 5 -6.91 20.63 -1.12
N ASP A 6 -5.95 21.12 -0.33
CA ASP A 6 -4.55 21.12 -0.66
C ASP A 6 -4.21 19.64 -0.80
N PHE A 7 -4.45 19.09 -1.99
CA PHE A 7 -3.86 17.84 -2.42
C PHE A 7 -2.39 18.16 -2.51
N THR A 8 -1.73 18.22 -1.37
CA THR A 8 -0.28 18.29 -1.26
C THR A 8 0.19 16.99 -1.88
N PHE A 9 0.34 17.02 -3.19
CA PHE A 9 0.80 15.91 -3.99
C PHE A 9 2.25 15.72 -3.57
N ASP A 10 2.44 14.81 -2.64
CA ASP A 10 3.76 14.39 -2.21
C ASP A 10 4.14 13.22 -3.10
N PRO A 11 4.95 13.47 -4.15
CA PRO A 11 5.34 12.42 -5.05
C PRO A 11 6.06 11.32 -4.26
N ILE A 12 5.79 10.07 -4.60
CA ILE A 12 6.51 8.93 -4.02
C ILE A 12 7.97 9.06 -4.45
N GLY A 13 8.82 9.47 -3.51
CA GLY A 13 10.25 9.50 -3.70
C GLY A 13 10.87 8.11 -3.60
N PRO A 14 12.18 7.99 -3.87
CA PRO A 14 12.87 6.71 -3.84
C PRO A 14 12.84 6.06 -2.45
N SER A 15 12.97 6.84 -1.38
CA SER A 15 12.94 6.33 0.00
C SER A 15 11.54 5.85 0.41
N GLU A 16 10.51 6.55 -0.05
CA GLU A 16 9.12 6.18 0.17
C GLU A 16 8.77 4.90 -0.59
N LEU A 17 9.26 4.78 -1.83
CA LEU A 17 9.09 3.58 -2.64
C LEU A 17 9.80 2.39 -2.00
N GLU A 18 11.02 2.56 -1.47
CA GLU A 18 11.73 1.50 -0.73
C GLU A 18 10.96 1.04 0.52
N LEU A 19 10.31 1.96 1.22
CA LEU A 19 9.48 1.63 2.38
C LEU A 19 8.26 0.81 1.96
N ILE A 20 7.57 1.23 0.90
CA ILE A 20 6.44 0.50 0.33
C ILE A 20 6.88 -0.89 -0.15
N ASP A 21 8.00 -1.00 -0.84
CA ASP A 21 8.53 -2.28 -1.35
C ASP A 21 8.92 -3.22 -0.21
N LYS A 22 9.54 -2.71 0.88
CA LYS A 22 9.84 -3.53 2.08
C LYS A 22 8.58 -4.13 2.70
N ILE A 23 7.53 -3.32 2.87
CA ILE A 23 6.26 -3.78 3.43
C ILE A 23 5.62 -4.80 2.49
N PHE A 24 5.64 -4.51 1.19
CA PHE A 24 5.14 -5.42 0.17
C PHE A 24 5.84 -6.78 0.20
N GLN A 25 7.16 -6.81 0.22
CA GLN A 25 7.97 -8.04 0.27
C GLN A 25 7.71 -8.87 1.53
N VAL A 26 7.59 -8.22 2.69
CA VAL A 26 7.23 -8.90 3.94
C VAL A 26 5.87 -9.58 3.81
N GLU A 27 4.89 -8.89 3.22
CA GLU A 27 3.54 -9.41 3.08
C GLU A 27 3.44 -10.51 2.01
N LEU A 28 4.23 -10.45 0.94
CA LEU A 28 4.38 -11.56 -0.01
C LEU A 28 4.93 -12.82 0.67
N GLN A 29 5.97 -12.67 1.50
CA GLN A 29 6.56 -13.79 2.25
C GLN A 29 5.58 -14.38 3.26
N VAL A 30 4.88 -13.53 4.02
CA VAL A 30 3.87 -13.97 4.99
C VAL A 30 2.74 -14.75 4.31
N ARG A 31 2.35 -14.35 3.08
CA ARG A 31 1.31 -15.01 2.30
C ARG A 31 1.80 -16.20 1.49
N THR A 32 3.12 -16.40 1.38
CA THR A 32 3.73 -17.39 0.48
C THR A 32 3.24 -17.25 -0.97
N ILE A 33 3.05 -16.02 -1.43
CA ILE A 33 2.60 -15.73 -2.80
C ILE A 33 3.74 -15.18 -3.65
N SER A 34 3.70 -15.49 -4.94
CA SER A 34 4.65 -14.92 -5.91
C SER A 34 4.34 -13.44 -6.16
N ARG A 35 5.37 -12.65 -6.48
CA ARG A 35 5.20 -11.26 -6.93
C ARG A 35 4.41 -11.16 -8.25
N GLU A 36 4.36 -12.23 -9.03
CA GLU A 36 3.76 -12.27 -10.37
C GLU A 36 2.30 -12.77 -10.36
N CYS A 37 1.57 -12.59 -9.26
CA CYS A 37 0.16 -12.97 -9.17
C CYS A 37 -0.76 -11.75 -9.00
N ASP A 38 -2.03 -11.90 -9.37
CA ASP A 38 -3.03 -10.83 -9.27
C ASP A 38 -3.18 -10.29 -7.84
N GLU A 39 -3.00 -11.15 -6.84
CA GLU A 39 -3.06 -10.76 -5.43
C GLU A 39 -1.91 -9.82 -5.05
N ALA A 40 -0.70 -10.09 -5.57
CA ALA A 40 0.47 -9.25 -5.36
C ALA A 40 0.32 -7.89 -6.05
N GLU A 41 -0.20 -7.85 -7.28
CA GLU A 41 -0.50 -6.59 -7.97
C GLU A 41 -1.52 -5.76 -7.20
N THR A 42 -2.62 -6.37 -6.76
CA THR A 42 -3.67 -5.71 -5.97
C THR A 42 -3.12 -5.14 -4.67
N LEU A 43 -2.23 -5.88 -4.00
CA LEU A 43 -1.59 -5.43 -2.77
C LEU A 43 -0.67 -4.23 -3.02
N ALA A 44 0.18 -4.27 -4.05
CA ALA A 44 1.07 -3.18 -4.42
C ALA A 44 0.29 -1.90 -4.77
N ALA A 45 -0.75 -2.02 -5.61
CA ALA A 45 -1.61 -0.90 -5.98
C ALA A 45 -2.27 -0.24 -4.76
N ARG A 46 -2.75 -1.05 -3.79
CA ARG A 46 -3.34 -0.53 -2.55
C ARG A 46 -2.33 0.20 -1.67
N LEU A 47 -1.11 -0.30 -1.55
CA LEU A 47 -0.06 0.35 -0.76
C LEU A 47 0.32 1.71 -1.38
N ILE A 48 0.48 1.76 -2.70
CA ILE A 48 0.78 2.98 -3.46
C ILE A 48 -0.36 4.00 -3.29
N HIS A 49 -1.61 3.57 -3.47
CA HIS A 49 -2.78 4.43 -3.33
C HIS A 49 -2.91 4.97 -1.89
N ALA A 50 -2.71 4.12 -0.88
CA ALA A 50 -2.74 4.55 0.52
C ALA A 50 -1.68 5.62 0.80
N TYR A 51 -0.47 5.46 0.28
CA TYR A 51 0.58 6.47 0.39
C TYR A 51 0.18 7.79 -0.27
N GLN A 52 -0.35 7.74 -1.49
CA GLN A 52 -0.84 8.91 -2.23
C GLN A 52 -2.01 9.63 -1.54
N CYS A 53 -2.83 8.89 -0.78
CA CYS A 53 -3.88 9.47 0.07
C CYS A 53 -3.36 10.06 1.39
N GLY A 54 -2.05 10.01 1.65
CA GLY A 54 -1.42 10.60 2.83
C GLY A 54 -1.05 9.61 3.93
N VAL A 55 -1.21 8.29 3.73
CA VAL A 55 -0.76 7.29 4.70
C VAL A 55 0.74 7.06 4.56
N ARG A 56 1.53 7.79 5.35
CA ARG A 56 3.01 7.71 5.32
C ARG A 56 3.62 6.82 6.39
N ASN A 57 2.82 6.28 7.30
CA ASN A 57 3.31 5.46 8.41
C ASN A 57 3.46 3.99 8.00
N ALA A 58 4.63 3.40 8.27
CA ALA A 58 4.92 2.01 7.95
C ALA A 58 3.95 1.03 8.63
N ASP A 59 3.63 1.24 9.91
CA ASP A 59 2.68 0.39 10.63
C ASP A 59 1.26 0.48 10.05
N ALA A 60 0.84 1.67 9.62
CA ALA A 60 -0.48 1.86 9.00
C ALA A 60 -0.56 1.19 7.63
N LEU A 61 0.48 1.33 6.81
CA LEU A 61 0.60 0.64 5.52
C LEU A 61 0.65 -0.89 5.70
N GLY A 62 1.39 -1.39 6.69
CA GLY A 62 1.42 -2.81 7.05
C GLY A 62 0.07 -3.31 7.53
N ALA A 63 -0.66 -2.54 8.34
CA ALA A 63 -2.01 -2.89 8.78
C ALA A 63 -2.98 -2.96 7.58
N LEU A 64 -2.89 -2.02 6.64
CA LEU A 64 -3.68 -2.03 5.40
C LEU A 64 -3.37 -3.23 4.52
N ALA A 65 -2.09 -3.59 4.40
CA ALA A 65 -1.67 -4.78 3.69
C ALA A 65 -2.29 -6.04 4.33
N ARG A 66 -2.20 -6.20 5.64
CA ARG A 66 -2.78 -7.35 6.36
C ARG A 66 -4.30 -7.41 6.25
N SER A 67 -4.95 -6.25 6.16
CA SER A 67 -6.40 -6.14 6.01
C SER A 67 -6.89 -6.67 4.66
N THR A 68 -6.03 -6.76 3.64
CA THR A 68 -6.40 -7.35 2.34
C THR A 68 -6.65 -8.86 2.42
N ARG A 69 -6.28 -9.51 3.54
CA ARG A 69 -6.54 -10.94 3.81
C ARG A 69 -8.03 -11.30 3.87
N HIS A 70 -8.93 -10.31 3.99
CA HIS A 70 -10.35 -10.55 4.31
C HIS A 70 -11.36 -10.04 3.26
N HIS A 71 -11.20 -10.37 1.98
CA HIS A 71 -12.33 -10.23 1.05
C HIS A 71 -12.38 -11.24 -0.11
N ARG A 72 -12.80 -12.48 0.20
CA ARG A 72 -13.72 -13.26 -0.65
C ARG A 72 -14.41 -14.38 0.14
N THR A 73 -15.47 -14.05 0.86
CA THR A 73 -16.51 -15.04 1.22
C THR A 73 -17.83 -14.29 1.37
N GLY A 74 -18.77 -14.54 0.47
CA GLY A 74 -20.07 -13.87 0.37
C GLY A 74 -20.42 -13.62 -1.08
#